data_AF-A0A847E0L4-F1
#
_entry.id   AF-A0A847E0L4-F1
#
_cell.length_a   1.000
_cell.length_b   1.000
_cell.length_c   1.000
_cell.angle_alpha   90.00
_cell.angle_beta   90.00
_cell.angle_gamma   90.00
#
_symmetry.space_group_name_H-M   'P 1'
#
loop_
_entity.id
_entity.type
_entity.pdbx_description
1 polymer ?
#
loop_
_entity_poly.entity_id
_entity_poly.type
_entity_poly.pdbx_seq_one_letter_code
_entity_poly.pdbx_strand_id
1 'polypeptide(L)'
;YDEYNAVLDMPAEYYLDTIRTVFQERALANGTWDVEFEGRLRRVEPDKIRDVALFTIEGELDDISGPGQTEAAHSMCSGIPAASKSHLMVEGAGHYGIFSGRRWRQTICPEIRAFIAANRRESQLRLVS
;
A
#
# COMPACT_ATOMS: atom_id res chain seq x y z
N TYR A 1 -21.34 -8.41 -9.35
CA TYR A 1 -21.22 -6.98 -9.01
C TYR A 1 -22.32 -6.52 -8.04
N ASP A 2 -22.88 -7.41 -7.21
CA ASP A 2 -23.77 -7.03 -6.09
C ASP A 2 -23.05 -7.04 -4.73
N GLU A 3 -21.90 -7.71 -4.66
CA GLU A 3 -21.13 -7.90 -3.42
C GLU A 3 -20.43 -6.61 -2.91
N TYR A 4 -20.40 -5.55 -3.72
CA TYR A 4 -19.71 -4.29 -3.40
C TYR A 4 -20.65 -3.17 -2.95
N ASN A 5 -21.97 -3.43 -2.88
CA ASN A 5 -22.96 -2.52 -2.27
C ASN A 5 -23.21 -2.86 -0.78
N ALA A 6 -22.24 -3.50 -0.12
CA ALA A 6 -22.32 -3.74 1.30
C ALA A 6 -22.40 -2.39 2.02
N VAL A 7 -23.46 -2.19 2.79
CA VAL A 7 -23.64 -1.00 3.63
C VAL A 7 -22.52 -1.01 4.67
N LEU A 8 -21.63 -0.03 4.59
CA LEU A 8 -20.60 0.20 5.59
C LEU A 8 -21.23 0.93 6.77
N ASP A 9 -21.50 0.22 7.86
CA ASP A 9 -21.91 0.81 9.13
C ASP A 9 -20.66 1.36 9.86
N MET A 10 -20.37 2.63 9.63
CA MET A 10 -19.19 3.30 10.15
C MET A 10 -19.58 4.69 10.68
N PRO A 11 -19.01 5.12 11.83
CA PRO A 11 -19.26 6.45 12.36
C PRO A 11 -18.96 7.55 11.33
N ALA A 12 -19.83 8.56 11.28
CA ALA A 12 -19.70 9.67 10.33
C ALA A 12 -18.38 10.41 10.50
N GLU A 13 -17.87 10.49 11.73
CA GLU A 13 -16.61 11.11 12.09
C GLU A 13 -15.43 10.47 11.33
N TYR A 14 -15.39 9.13 11.25
CA TYR A 14 -14.32 8.43 10.54
C TYR A 14 -14.34 8.72 9.04
N TYR A 15 -15.53 8.76 8.44
CA TYR A 15 -15.69 9.09 7.03
C TYR A 15 -15.26 10.54 6.73
N LEU A 16 -15.73 11.49 7.53
CA LEU A 16 -15.39 12.91 7.39
C LEU A 16 -13.91 13.17 7.65
N ASP A 17 -13.30 12.50 8.63
CA ASP A 17 -11.87 12.59 8.89
C ASP A 17 -11.04 12.06 7.73
N THR A 18 -11.49 10.99 7.07
CA THR A 18 -10.83 10.46 5.86
C THR A 18 -10.90 11.48 4.72
N ILE A 19 -12.07 12.06 4.46
CA ILE A 19 -12.23 13.11 3.45
C ILE A 19 -11.30 14.29 3.73
N ARG A 20 -11.34 14.82 4.96
CA ARG A 20 -10.52 15.95 5.36
C ARG A 20 -9.03 15.63 5.22
N THR A 21 -8.56 14.57 5.87
CA THR A 21 -7.13 14.26 6.01
C THR A 21 -6.50 13.79 4.70
N VAL A 22 -7.15 12.86 4.00
CA VAL A 22 -6.58 12.19 2.81
C VAL A 22 -6.80 13.02 1.55
N PHE A 23 -8.03 13.48 1.32
CA PHE A 23 -8.41 14.09 0.04
C PHE A 23 -8.27 15.61 0.02
N GLN A 24 -8.66 16.30 1.10
CA GLN A 24 -8.59 17.77 1.15
C GLN A 24 -7.20 18.25 1.56
N GLU A 25 -6.75 17.87 2.76
CA GLU A 25 -5.48 18.32 3.35
C GLU A 25 -4.27 17.58 2.78
N ARG A 26 -4.47 16.35 2.28
CA ARG A 26 -3.41 15.47 1.76
C ARG A 26 -2.26 15.35 2.77
N ALA A 27 -2.63 15.20 4.05
CA ALA A 27 -1.73 15.44 5.17
C ALA A 27 -0.48 14.55 5.14
N LEU A 28 -0.59 13.31 4.66
CA LEU A 28 0.56 12.41 4.48
C LEU A 28 1.53 12.93 3.43
N ALA A 29 1.02 13.28 2.24
CA ALA A 29 1.83 13.77 1.13
C ALA A 29 2.51 15.10 1.45
N ASN A 30 1.85 15.94 2.27
CA ASN A 30 2.40 17.22 2.74
C ASN A 30 3.29 17.09 3.98
N GLY A 31 3.43 15.90 4.56
CA GLY A 31 4.22 15.67 5.78
C GLY A 31 3.66 16.35 7.03
N THR A 32 2.36 16.63 7.06
CA THR A 32 1.67 17.34 8.15
C THR A 32 0.75 16.43 8.97
N TRP A 33 0.71 15.13 8.68
CA TRP A 33 -0.20 14.22 9.37
C TRP A 33 0.36 13.80 10.74
N ASP A 34 -0.28 14.28 11.80
CA ASP A 34 -0.05 13.83 13.17
C ASP A 34 -1.19 12.89 13.61
N VAL A 35 -0.83 11.75 14.20
CA VAL A 35 -1.77 10.77 14.74
C VAL A 35 -1.57 10.58 16.24
N GLU A 36 -2.65 10.34 16.97
CA GLU A 36 -2.54 9.98 18.39
C GLU A 36 -2.16 8.50 18.53
N PHE A 37 -1.07 8.24 19.25
CA PHE A 37 -0.63 6.90 19.59
C PHE A 37 -0.15 6.90 21.04
N GLU A 38 -0.77 6.06 21.88
CA GLU A 38 -0.46 5.96 23.32
C GLU A 38 -0.54 7.32 24.06
N GLY A 39 -1.57 8.11 23.74
CA GLY A 39 -1.82 9.42 24.36
C GLY A 39 -0.85 10.52 23.93
N ARG A 40 -0.09 10.32 22.84
CA ARG A 40 0.86 11.30 22.29
C ARG A 40 0.60 11.51 20.81
N LEU A 41 0.68 12.77 20.38
CA LEU A 41 0.72 13.08 18.95
C LEU A 41 2.07 12.67 18.37
N ARG A 42 2.01 11.95 17.26
CA ARG A 42 3.17 11.40 16.53
C ARG A 42 3.02 11.75 15.06
N ARG A 43 4.06 12.36 14.48
CA ARG A 43 4.15 12.59 13.03
C ARG A 43 4.22 11.25 12.31
N VAL A 44 3.44 11.11 11.25
CA VAL A 44 3.58 10.00 10.29
C VAL A 44 4.77 10.31 9.38
N GLU A 45 5.83 9.51 9.46
CA GLU A 45 7.10 9.70 8.77
C GLU A 45 7.48 8.45 7.93
N PRO A 46 6.97 8.32 6.68
CA PRO A 46 7.27 7.15 5.83
C PRO A 46 8.76 6.94 5.54
N ASP A 47 9.55 8.01 5.57
CA ASP A 47 11.01 7.99 5.37
C ASP A 47 11.75 7.22 6.48
N LYS A 48 11.11 6.98 7.63
CA LYS A 48 11.69 6.21 8.75
C LYS A 48 11.54 4.70 8.60
N ILE A 49 10.79 4.22 7.61
CA ILE A 49 10.65 2.78 7.34
C ILE A 49 11.97 2.25 6.76
N ARG A 50 12.53 1.19 7.35
CA ARG A 50 13.86 0.64 6.96
C ARG A 50 13.88 -0.86 6.74
N ASP A 51 13.21 -1.61 7.62
CA ASP A 51 13.43 -3.05 7.77
C ASP A 51 12.41 -3.92 7.03
N VAL A 52 11.82 -3.40 5.95
CA VAL A 52 10.82 -4.10 5.13
C VAL A 52 11.09 -3.87 3.64
N ALA A 53 10.58 -4.76 2.80
CA ALA A 53 10.53 -4.55 1.36
C ALA A 53 9.19 -3.91 0.96
N LEU A 54 9.18 -3.09 -0.09
CA LEU A 54 8.01 -2.37 -0.60
C LEU A 54 7.68 -2.84 -2.01
N PHE A 55 6.44 -3.26 -2.23
CA PHE A 55 5.93 -3.61 -3.56
C PHE A 55 4.64 -2.83 -3.84
N THR A 56 4.64 -2.02 -4.89
CA THR A 56 3.45 -1.31 -5.37
C THR A 56 2.94 -1.93 -6.65
N ILE A 57 1.62 -2.06 -6.79
CA ILE A 57 0.97 -2.66 -7.95
C ILE A 57 -0.14 -1.73 -8.40
N GLU A 58 -0.15 -1.39 -9.68
CA GLU A 58 -1.15 -0.50 -10.28
C GLU A 58 -1.77 -1.14 -11.53
N GLY A 59 -3.01 -0.78 -11.82
CA GLY A 59 -3.68 -1.14 -13.07
C GLY A 59 -3.56 -0.02 -14.09
N GLU A 60 -3.20 -0.33 -15.34
CA GLU A 60 -3.06 0.67 -16.40
C GLU A 60 -4.37 1.43 -16.68
N LEU A 61 -5.51 0.76 -16.52
CA LEU A 61 -6.84 1.29 -16.79
C LEU A 61 -7.61 1.60 -15.50
N ASP A 62 -6.92 1.79 -14.38
CA ASP A 62 -7.53 2.15 -13.10
C ASP A 62 -7.99 3.62 -13.12
N ASP A 63 -9.30 3.83 -12.99
CA ASP A 63 -9.97 5.13 -12.99
C ASP A 63 -10.28 5.67 -11.59
N ILE A 64 -9.99 4.90 -10.53
CA ILE A 64 -10.16 5.28 -9.13
C ILE A 64 -8.83 5.71 -8.53
N SER A 65 -7.80 4.87 -8.67
CA SER A 65 -6.42 5.13 -8.26
C SER A 65 -5.51 5.05 -9.47
N GLY A 66 -5.47 6.15 -10.23
CA GLY A 66 -4.74 6.21 -11.49
C GLY A 66 -3.23 5.97 -11.34
N PRO A 67 -2.55 5.61 -12.46
CA PRO A 67 -1.11 5.38 -12.49
C PRO A 67 -0.27 6.46 -11.80
N GLY A 68 0.73 6.03 -11.04
CA GLY A 68 1.67 6.86 -10.29
C GLY A 68 1.26 7.19 -8.85
N GLN A 69 -0.03 7.06 -8.48
CA GLN A 69 -0.48 7.38 -7.13
C GLN A 69 0.04 6.40 -6.06
N THR A 70 0.06 5.11 -6.38
CA THR A 70 0.60 4.07 -5.51
C THR A 70 2.13 4.03 -5.63
N GLU A 71 2.68 4.23 -6.84
CA GLU A 71 4.13 4.32 -7.07
C GLU A 71 4.78 5.44 -6.25
N ALA A 72 4.08 6.55 -5.97
CA ALA A 72 4.56 7.62 -5.12
C ALA A 72 5.01 7.16 -3.70
N ALA A 73 4.53 6.02 -3.20
CA ALA A 73 5.03 5.43 -1.96
C ALA A 73 6.54 5.17 -1.98
N HIS A 74 7.14 4.93 -3.15
CA HIS A 74 8.58 4.69 -3.29
C HIS A 74 9.42 5.90 -2.90
N SER A 75 8.98 7.11 -3.25
CA SER A 75 9.68 8.35 -2.89
C SER A 75 9.46 8.71 -1.43
N MET A 76 8.23 8.54 -0.92
CA MET A 76 7.89 8.77 0.48
C MET A 76 8.65 7.84 1.42
N CYS A 77 8.73 6.54 1.10
CA CYS A 77 9.45 5.53 1.88
C CYS A 77 10.95 5.51 1.56
N SER A 78 11.62 6.68 1.58
CA SER A 78 13.02 6.84 1.17
C SER A 78 14.02 6.05 2.03
N GLY A 79 13.68 5.70 3.27
CA GLY A 79 14.50 4.86 4.14
C GLY A 79 14.61 3.40 3.70
N ILE A 80 13.71 2.92 2.83
CA ILE A 80 13.79 1.57 2.25
C ILE A 80 14.80 1.58 1.09
N PRO A 81 15.81 0.68 1.07
CA PRO A 81 16.75 0.59 -0.04
C PRO A 81 16.06 0.35 -1.38
N ALA A 82 16.56 0.97 -2.46
CA ALA A 82 15.99 0.81 -3.81
C ALA A 82 15.95 -0.66 -4.27
N ALA A 83 16.93 -1.48 -3.87
CA ALA A 83 16.96 -2.91 -4.16
C ALA A 83 15.85 -3.72 -3.45
N SER A 84 15.24 -3.16 -2.40
CA SER A 84 14.12 -3.77 -1.67
C SER A 84 12.77 -3.18 -2.07
N LYS A 85 12.75 -2.42 -3.17
CA LYS A 85 11.56 -1.80 -3.74
C LYS A 85 11.22 -2.45 -5.08
N SER A 86 9.95 -2.66 -5.34
CA SER A 86 9.45 -3.15 -6.63
C SER A 86 8.16 -2.44 -7.01
N HIS A 87 7.93 -2.29 -8.31
CA HIS A 87 6.70 -1.72 -8.86
C HIS A 87 6.24 -2.57 -10.03
N LEU A 88 4.94 -2.84 -10.12
CA LEU A 88 4.31 -3.56 -11.22
C LEU A 88 3.12 -2.77 -11.77
N MET A 89 3.22 -2.35 -13.02
CA MET A 89 2.09 -1.85 -13.80
C MET A 89 1.43 -3.02 -14.54
N VAL A 90 0.13 -3.23 -14.33
CA VAL A 90 -0.62 -4.36 -14.90
C VAL A 90 -1.43 -3.88 -16.12
N GLU A 91 -0.93 -4.21 -17.31
CA GLU A 91 -1.55 -3.82 -18.59
C GLU A 91 -3.01 -4.31 -18.71
N GLY A 92 -3.88 -3.38 -19.12
CA GLY A 92 -5.31 -3.59 -19.29
C GLY A 92 -6.09 -3.94 -18.02
N ALA A 93 -5.49 -3.86 -16.82
CA ALA A 93 -6.22 -4.01 -15.57
C ALA A 93 -6.84 -2.67 -15.17
N GLY A 94 -8.16 -2.66 -14.92
CA GLY A 94 -8.80 -1.59 -14.15
C GLY A 94 -8.72 -1.84 -12.65
N HIS A 95 -9.33 -0.97 -11.85
CA HIS A 95 -9.24 -0.96 -10.39
C HIS A 95 -9.49 -2.33 -9.73
N TYR A 96 -10.58 -3.00 -10.07
CA TYR A 96 -10.89 -4.32 -9.50
C TYR A 96 -10.14 -5.49 -10.16
N GLY A 97 -9.56 -5.24 -11.35
CA GLY A 97 -8.80 -6.21 -12.12
C GLY A 97 -7.46 -6.56 -11.47
N ILE A 98 -6.94 -5.69 -10.59
CA ILE A 98 -5.72 -5.97 -9.83
C ILE A 98 -5.96 -6.85 -8.58
N PHE A 99 -7.21 -7.11 -8.21
CA PHE A 99 -7.56 -7.95 -7.05
C PHE A 99 -8.23 -9.28 -7.43
N SER A 100 -8.66 -9.44 -8.68
CA SER A 100 -9.48 -10.58 -9.09
C SER A 100 -9.32 -10.98 -10.56
N GLY A 101 -9.95 -12.09 -10.96
CA GLY A 101 -10.02 -12.49 -12.36
C GLY A 101 -8.75 -13.14 -12.93
N ARG A 102 -8.56 -13.04 -14.26
CA ARG A 102 -7.46 -13.70 -14.97
C ARG A 102 -6.11 -13.06 -14.67
N ARG A 103 -6.03 -11.72 -14.73
CA ARG A 103 -4.79 -10.95 -14.48
C ARG A 103 -4.27 -11.17 -13.07
N TRP A 104 -5.15 -11.17 -12.06
CA TRP A 104 -4.79 -11.56 -10.70
C TRP A 104 -4.14 -12.95 -10.62
N ARG A 105 -4.81 -13.98 -11.16
CA ARG A 105 -4.35 -15.37 -11.04
C ARG A 105 -3.07 -15.67 -11.81
N GLN A 106 -2.90 -15.05 -12.99
CA GLN A 106 -1.82 -15.37 -13.92
C GLN A 106 -0.62 -14.44 -13.83
N THR A 107 -0.79 -13.22 -13.31
CA THR A 107 0.27 -12.21 -13.23
C THR A 107 0.52 -11.80 -11.79
N ILE A 108 -0.46 -11.15 -11.15
CA ILE A 108 -0.24 -10.42 -9.90
C ILE A 108 0.05 -11.35 -8.72
N CYS A 109 -0.76 -12.39 -8.54
CA CYS A 109 -0.57 -13.32 -7.42
C CYS A 109 0.77 -14.09 -7.52
N PRO A 110 1.19 -14.58 -8.71
CA PRO A 110 2.57 -15.05 -8.91
C PRO A 110 3.65 -14.04 -8.53
N GLU A 111 3.56 -12.78 -8.98
CA GLU A 111 4.55 -11.73 -8.68
C GLU A 111 4.62 -11.41 -7.19
N ILE A 112 3.46 -11.31 -6.50
CA ILE A 112 3.41 -11.14 -5.05
C ILE A 112 4.12 -12.31 -4.34
N ARG A 113 3.85 -13.56 -4.76
CA ARG A 113 4.51 -14.73 -4.17
C ARG A 113 6.02 -14.71 -4.38
N ALA A 114 6.47 -14.37 -5.58
CA ALA A 114 7.88 -14.26 -5.92
C ALA A 114 8.56 -13.16 -5.10
N PHE A 115 7.92 -11.99 -4.99
CA PHE A 115 8.40 -10.88 -4.18
C PHE A 115 8.55 -11.25 -2.70
N ILE A 116 7.54 -11.91 -2.12
CA ILE A 116 7.58 -12.38 -0.73
C ILE A 116 8.71 -13.40 -0.54
N ALA A 117 8.85 -14.36 -1.46
CA ALA A 117 9.89 -15.38 -1.39
C ALA A 117 11.30 -14.76 -1.45
N ALA A 118 11.52 -13.78 -2.32
CA ALA A 118 12.80 -13.08 -2.48
C ALA A 118 13.17 -12.20 -1.27
N ASN A 119 12.18 -11.70 -0.53
CA ASN A 119 12.39 -10.81 0.62
C ASN A 119 12.15 -11.48 1.97
N ARG A 120 11.94 -12.79 1.99
CA ARG A 120 11.81 -13.56 3.24
C ARG A 120 13.17 -13.60 3.92
N ARG A 121 13.31 -12.91 5.05
CA ARG A 121 14.46 -13.11 5.93
C ARG A 121 14.42 -14.56 6.43
N GLU A 122 15.52 -15.29 6.26
CA GLU A 122 15.69 -16.55 6.97
C GLU A 122 15.58 -16.26 8.46
N SER A 123 14.54 -16.78 9.10
CA SER A 123 14.46 -16.80 10.54
C SER A 123 15.71 -17.53 11.04
N GLN A 124 16.54 -16.88 11.85
CA GLN A 124 17.54 -17.56 12.67
C GLN A 124 16.80 -18.45 13.68
N LEU A 125 16.27 -19.58 13.23
CA LEU A 125 16.15 -20.77 14.05
C LEU A 125 17.58 -21.26 14.26
N ARG A 126 18.27 -20.60 15.19
CA ARG A 126 19.44 -21.18 15.84
C ARG A 126 18.95 -22.50 16.41
N LEU A 127 19.34 -23.60 15.76
CA LEU A 127 19.50 -24.86 16.45
C LEU A 127 20.37 -24.56 17.66
N VAL A 128 19.76 -24.55 18.84
CA VAL A 128 20.49 -24.82 20.07
C VAL A 128 20.78 -26.31 20.00
N SER A 129 21.92 -26.65 19.39
CA SER A 129 22.58 -27.94 19.55
C SER A 129 23.45 -27.90 20.80
#